data_AF-A0A0C9XQN0-F1
#
_entry.id   AF-A0A0C9XQN0-F1
#
_cell.length_a   1.000
_cell.length_b   1.000
_cell.length_c   1.000
_cell.angle_alpha   90.00
_cell.angle_beta   90.00
_cell.angle_gamma   90.00
#
_symmetry.space_group_name_H-M   'P 1'
#
loop_
_entity.id
_entity.type
_entity.pdbx_description
1 polymer ?
#
loop_
_entity_poly.entity_id
_entity_poly.type
_entity_poly.pdbx_seq_one_letter_code
_entity_poly.pdbx_strand_id
1 'polypeptide(L)'
;MVGAEKTSITVGPTDRYLTSALVHHSLIPCSPIVPKVTITVQALDLYRTARQRCPHFSIQAYVKSLCDMHGVPFHNHRSRQFSVALDVYLQVLAFVSNLVRRALQRDEHDWRLKHACPACTYRLQDEPAMRFRMLFAQDGNDSLKRVATRMLDGDIDDAATSLPTSEHTFHHKQYLSHEFVDKVASNRQTGHSLVDEDGDGNLCAERWKNMKD
;
A
#
# COMPACT_ATOMS: atom_id res chain seq x y z
N MET A 1 -34.96 7.53 -4.86
CA MET A 1 -33.78 8.41 -4.98
C MET A 1 -33.54 9.05 -3.63
N VAL A 2 -32.57 8.54 -2.87
CA VAL A 2 -32.20 9.10 -1.55
C VAL A 2 -31.09 10.11 -1.80
N GLY A 3 -31.43 11.40 -1.75
CA GLY A 3 -30.45 12.48 -1.79
C GLY A 3 -29.50 12.40 -0.60
N ALA A 4 -28.54 13.32 -0.51
CA ALA A 4 -27.70 13.44 0.69
C ALA A 4 -28.59 13.67 1.92
N GLU A 5 -28.82 12.59 2.68
CA GLU A 5 -29.77 12.57 3.78
C GLU A 5 -29.14 13.31 4.97
N LYS A 6 -29.86 14.31 5.49
CA LYS A 6 -29.45 15.00 6.72
C LYS A 6 -29.81 14.11 7.89
N THR A 7 -28.87 13.27 8.32
CA THR A 7 -29.07 12.39 9.47
C THR A 7 -28.67 13.09 10.76
N SER A 8 -29.54 13.09 11.77
CA SER A 8 -29.20 13.54 13.12
C SER A 8 -28.37 12.46 13.82
N ILE A 9 -27.23 12.85 14.40
CA ILE A 9 -26.29 11.91 15.03
C ILE A 9 -26.33 12.14 16.53
N THR A 10 -26.59 11.08 17.29
CA THR A 10 -26.54 11.11 18.74
C THR A 10 -25.09 11.04 19.21
N VAL A 11 -24.67 12.02 20.01
CA VAL A 11 -23.36 12.06 20.66
C VAL A 11 -23.51 11.43 22.05
N GLY A 12 -22.86 10.30 22.27
CA GLY A 12 -22.89 9.58 23.53
C GLY A 12 -22.03 10.26 24.61
N PRO A 13 -22.24 9.94 25.90
CA PRO A 13 -21.47 10.51 27.00
C PRO A 13 -19.99 10.08 26.99
N THR A 14 -19.66 8.99 26.29
CA THR A 14 -18.28 8.50 26.10
C THR A 14 -17.56 9.14 24.93
N ASP A 15 -18.25 9.90 24.08
CA ASP A 15 -17.67 10.48 22.88
C ASP A 15 -16.95 11.78 23.23
N ARG A 16 -15.61 11.71 23.28
CA ARG A 16 -14.77 12.86 23.61
C ARG A 16 -14.81 13.95 22.52
N TYR A 17 -15.04 13.56 21.27
CA TYR A 17 -15.10 14.46 20.12
C TYR A 17 -16.29 14.12 19.21
N LEU A 18 -16.76 15.10 18.43
CA LEU A 18 -17.78 14.85 17.40
C LEU A 18 -17.32 13.79 16.41
N THR A 19 -16.02 13.79 16.04
CA THR A 19 -15.44 12.81 15.14
C THR A 19 -15.48 11.38 15.69
N SER A 20 -15.31 11.18 17.01
CA SER A 20 -15.47 9.84 17.61
C SER A 20 -16.91 9.34 17.52
N ALA A 21 -17.89 10.22 17.77
CA ALA A 21 -19.30 9.86 17.63
C ALA A 21 -19.62 9.45 16.18
N LEU A 22 -19.14 10.21 15.19
CA LEU A 22 -19.29 9.86 13.77
C LEU A 22 -18.76 8.46 13.46
N VAL A 23 -17.56 8.13 13.93
CA VAL A 23 -16.94 6.83 13.70
C VAL A 23 -17.74 5.70 14.36
N HIS A 24 -18.32 5.91 15.55
CA HIS A 24 -19.21 4.93 16.18
C HIS A 24 -20.45 4.63 15.32
N HIS A 25 -20.93 5.60 14.55
CA HIS A 25 -22.01 5.43 13.57
C HIS A 25 -21.52 4.96 12.19
N SER A 26 -20.29 4.44 12.09
CA SER A 26 -19.68 3.99 10.81
C SER A 26 -19.54 5.10 9.75
N LEU A 27 -19.38 6.34 10.19
CA LEU A 27 -19.16 7.51 9.34
C LEU A 27 -17.76 8.06 9.54
N ILE A 28 -17.00 8.17 8.46
CA ILE A 28 -15.66 8.76 8.47
C ILE A 28 -15.75 10.23 8.06
N PRO A 29 -15.25 11.16 8.89
CA PRO A 29 -15.29 12.58 8.58
C PRO A 29 -14.26 12.99 7.52
N CYS A 30 -14.63 13.93 6.65
CA CYS A 30 -13.73 14.53 5.66
C CYS A 30 -12.93 15.74 6.22
N SER A 31 -13.15 16.13 7.48
CA SER A 31 -12.48 17.24 8.17
C SER A 31 -12.38 16.96 9.67
N PRO A 32 -11.24 17.24 10.33
CA PRO A 32 -11.02 16.91 11.74
C PRO A 32 -11.78 17.81 12.73
N ILE A 33 -12.02 19.08 12.37
CA ILE A 33 -12.57 20.08 13.31
C ILE A 33 -14.09 20.25 13.12
N VAL A 34 -14.50 20.51 11.88
CA VAL A 34 -15.92 20.72 11.53
C VAL A 34 -16.27 19.85 10.32
N PRO A 35 -16.67 18.59 10.54
CA PRO A 35 -17.06 17.70 9.46
C PRO A 35 -18.42 18.12 8.90
N LYS A 36 -18.42 18.74 7.72
CA LYS A 36 -19.66 19.05 6.96
C LYS A 36 -20.12 17.89 6.08
N VAL A 37 -19.20 17.00 5.73
CA VAL A 37 -19.42 15.84 4.88
C VAL A 37 -18.74 14.66 5.55
N THR A 38 -19.42 13.53 5.53
CA THR A 38 -18.93 12.25 6.01
C THR A 38 -19.17 11.19 4.94
N ILE A 39 -18.38 10.12 4.97
CA ILE A 39 -18.51 8.99 4.05
C ILE A 39 -18.65 7.73 4.89
N THR A 40 -19.55 6.85 4.50
CA THR A 40 -19.76 5.58 5.21
C THR A 40 -18.53 4.68 5.08
N VAL A 41 -18.22 3.94 6.14
CA VAL A 41 -17.15 2.91 6.11
C VAL A 41 -17.40 1.91 4.98
N GLN A 42 -18.65 1.53 4.72
CA GLN A 42 -19.02 0.62 3.63
C GLN A 42 -18.61 1.17 2.25
N ALA A 43 -18.83 2.47 1.98
CA ALA A 43 -18.44 3.08 0.72
C ALA A 43 -16.91 3.14 0.56
N LEU A 44 -16.17 3.36 1.64
CA LEU A 44 -14.70 3.34 1.63
C LEU A 44 -14.15 1.93 1.43
N ASP A 45 -14.75 0.94 2.08
CA ASP A 45 -14.34 -0.46 1.98
C ASP A 45 -14.63 -1.06 0.60
N LEU A 46 -15.76 -0.70 0.00
CA LEU A 46 -16.09 -1.07 -1.38
C LEU A 46 -15.03 -0.54 -2.35
N TYR A 47 -14.66 0.75 -2.25
CA TYR A 47 -13.61 1.33 -3.08
C TYR A 47 -12.26 0.63 -2.87
N ARG A 48 -11.87 0.41 -1.61
CA ARG A 48 -10.61 -0.27 -1.27
C ARG A 48 -10.55 -1.66 -1.89
N THR A 49 -11.62 -2.44 -1.78
CA THR A 49 -11.72 -3.79 -2.32
C THR A 49 -11.71 -3.78 -3.85
N ALA A 50 -12.46 -2.88 -4.47
CA ALA A 50 -12.48 -2.72 -5.92
C ALA A 50 -11.09 -2.35 -6.48
N ARG A 51 -10.40 -1.41 -5.83
CA ARG A 51 -9.05 -0.98 -6.23
C ARG A 51 -7.99 -2.08 -6.08
N GLN A 52 -8.15 -2.99 -5.12
CA GLN A 52 -7.25 -4.16 -4.98
C GLN A 52 -7.38 -5.12 -6.16
N ARG A 53 -8.56 -5.22 -6.79
CA ARG A 53 -8.78 -6.06 -7.99
C ARG A 53 -8.46 -5.32 -9.28
N CYS A 54 -8.72 -4.01 -9.33
CA CYS A 54 -8.46 -3.16 -10.47
C CYS A 54 -7.71 -1.90 -10.02
N PRO A 55 -6.36 -1.89 -10.10
CA PRO A 55 -5.56 -0.73 -9.70
C PRO A 55 -5.85 0.55 -10.49
N HIS A 56 -6.40 0.42 -11.70
CA HIS A 56 -6.80 1.53 -12.57
C HIS A 56 -8.14 2.18 -12.16
N PHE A 57 -8.84 1.62 -11.17
CA PHE A 57 -10.10 2.20 -10.71
C PHE A 57 -9.84 3.50 -9.94
N SER A 58 -10.21 4.63 -10.55
CA SER A 58 -9.90 5.96 -10.03
C SER A 58 -10.90 6.42 -8.96
N ILE A 59 -10.42 7.22 -8.00
CA ILE A 59 -11.28 7.87 -6.99
C ILE A 59 -12.38 8.69 -7.67
N GLN A 60 -12.02 9.45 -8.71
CA GLN A 60 -12.96 10.31 -9.40
C GLN A 60 -14.08 9.52 -10.08
N ALA A 61 -13.77 8.40 -10.73
CA ALA A 61 -14.79 7.54 -11.34
C ALA A 61 -15.75 7.00 -10.27
N TYR A 62 -15.21 6.52 -9.15
CA TYR A 62 -16.03 6.01 -8.05
C TYR A 62 -16.93 7.10 -7.44
N VAL A 63 -16.38 8.28 -7.16
CA VAL A 63 -17.15 9.39 -6.57
C VAL A 63 -18.20 9.93 -7.54
N LYS A 64 -17.92 9.94 -8.86
CA LYS A 64 -18.95 10.25 -9.87
C LYS A 64 -20.11 9.25 -9.78
N SER A 65 -19.81 7.95 -9.74
CA SER A 65 -20.85 6.92 -9.58
C SER A 65 -21.67 7.10 -8.29
N LEU A 66 -21.03 7.47 -7.17
CA LEU A 66 -21.75 7.83 -5.94
C LEU A 66 -22.67 9.05 -6.17
N CYS A 67 -22.18 10.10 -6.82
CA CYS A 67 -22.97 11.29 -7.14
C CYS A 67 -24.19 10.95 -8.02
N ASP A 68 -24.00 10.13 -9.04
CA ASP A 68 -25.05 9.69 -9.96
C ASP A 68 -26.13 8.88 -9.21
N MET A 69 -25.73 7.96 -8.31
CA MET A 69 -26.66 7.19 -7.48
C MET A 69 -27.49 8.09 -6.53
N HIS A 70 -26.89 9.16 -6.03
CA HIS A 70 -27.57 10.14 -5.17
C HIS A 70 -28.34 11.22 -5.93
N GLY A 71 -28.24 11.26 -7.26
CA GLY A 71 -28.86 12.29 -8.09
C GLY A 71 -28.29 13.70 -7.84
N VAL A 72 -27.02 13.82 -7.45
CA VAL A 72 -26.36 15.11 -7.18
C VAL A 72 -25.27 15.39 -8.22
N PRO A 73 -25.04 16.66 -8.61
CA PRO A 73 -23.98 16.97 -9.56
C PRO A 73 -22.59 16.72 -8.94
N PHE A 74 -21.73 16.10 -9.74
CA PHE A 74 -20.32 15.88 -9.38
C PHE A 74 -19.55 17.20 -9.38
N HIS A 75 -18.73 17.41 -8.35
CA HIS A 75 -17.80 18.53 -8.23
C HIS A 75 -16.43 18.01 -7.78
N ASN A 76 -15.34 18.60 -8.31
CA ASN A 76 -13.97 18.11 -8.08
C ASN A 76 -13.58 18.02 -6.59
N HIS A 77 -14.09 18.91 -5.74
CA HIS A 77 -13.82 18.90 -4.31
C HIS A 77 -14.36 17.63 -3.60
N ARG A 78 -15.37 16.96 -4.17
CA ARG A 78 -15.92 15.71 -3.61
C ARG A 78 -14.91 14.57 -3.70
N SER A 79 -14.14 14.49 -4.78
CA SER A 79 -13.02 13.54 -4.90
C SER A 79 -11.97 13.79 -3.84
N ARG A 80 -11.63 15.07 -3.58
CA ARG A 80 -10.67 15.43 -2.53
C ARG A 80 -11.19 15.06 -1.14
N GLN A 81 -12.46 15.33 -0.84
CA GLN A 81 -13.11 14.92 0.41
C GLN A 81 -13.08 13.40 0.58
N PHE A 82 -13.35 12.65 -0.49
CA PHE A 82 -13.25 11.20 -0.49
C PHE A 82 -11.84 10.71 -0.19
N SER A 83 -10.82 11.26 -0.84
CA SER A 83 -9.41 10.92 -0.54
C SER A 83 -9.06 11.15 0.92
N VAL A 84 -9.46 12.29 1.49
CA VAL A 84 -9.20 12.60 2.92
C VAL A 84 -9.87 11.56 3.83
N ALA A 85 -11.14 11.22 3.59
CA ALA A 85 -11.82 10.19 4.38
C ALA A 85 -11.19 8.80 4.20
N LEU A 86 -10.74 8.47 2.99
CA LEU A 86 -10.05 7.22 2.69
C LEU A 86 -8.72 7.12 3.46
N ASP A 87 -7.94 8.20 3.52
CA ASP A 87 -6.68 8.23 4.27
C ASP A 87 -6.92 8.00 5.76
N VAL A 88 -7.92 8.66 6.34
CA VAL A 88 -8.33 8.45 7.75
C VAL A 88 -8.75 7.00 7.98
N TYR A 89 -9.58 6.44 7.09
CA TYR A 89 -10.02 5.04 7.17
C TYR A 89 -8.84 4.06 7.13
N LEU A 90 -7.90 4.26 6.21
CA LEU A 90 -6.72 3.41 6.09
C LEU A 90 -5.81 3.52 7.32
N GLN A 91 -5.67 4.71 7.91
CA GLN A 91 -4.94 4.91 9.16
C GLN A 91 -5.60 4.17 10.34
N VAL A 92 -6.93 4.23 10.46
CA VAL A 92 -7.68 3.48 11.48
C VAL A 92 -7.46 1.97 11.31
N LEU A 93 -7.56 1.46 10.08
CA LEU A 93 -7.29 0.04 9.80
C LEU A 93 -5.86 -0.37 10.14
N ALA A 94 -4.88 0.47 9.80
CA ALA A 94 -3.47 0.22 10.13
C ALA A 94 -3.27 0.19 11.65
N PHE A 95 -3.89 1.13 12.38
CA PHE A 95 -3.84 1.17 13.83
C PHE A 95 -4.48 -0.08 14.47
N VAL A 96 -5.67 -0.48 14.03
CA VAL A 96 -6.33 -1.71 14.50
C VAL A 96 -5.47 -2.93 14.20
N SER A 97 -4.87 -3.02 13.01
CA SER A 97 -3.94 -4.09 12.67
C SER A 97 -2.73 -4.12 13.60
N ASN A 98 -2.21 -2.96 14.01
CA ASN A 98 -1.12 -2.86 14.98
C ASN A 98 -1.55 -3.37 16.35
N LEU A 99 -2.74 -3.02 16.83
CA LEU A 99 -3.28 -3.52 18.09
C LEU A 99 -3.42 -5.04 18.08
N VAL A 100 -3.98 -5.61 17.00
CA VAL A 100 -4.09 -7.06 16.84
C VAL A 100 -2.71 -7.72 16.82
N ARG A 101 -1.73 -7.12 16.11
CA ARG A 101 -0.35 -7.63 16.11
C ARG A 101 0.25 -7.65 17.51
N ARG A 102 0.09 -6.59 18.29
CA ARG A 102 0.57 -6.53 19.69
C ARG A 102 -0.12 -7.56 20.58
N ALA A 103 -1.45 -7.67 20.47
CA ALA A 103 -2.22 -8.64 21.25
C ALA A 103 -1.79 -10.09 20.96
N LEU A 104 -1.38 -10.37 19.71
CA LEU A 104 -0.87 -11.67 19.29
C LEU A 104 0.66 -11.82 19.49
N GLN A 105 1.34 -10.86 20.13
CA GLN A 105 2.79 -10.83 20.35
C GLN A 105 3.59 -10.94 19.03
N ARG A 106 3.06 -10.34 17.96
CA ARG A 106 3.63 -10.32 16.59
C ARG A 106 4.31 -9.00 16.26
N ASP A 107 4.56 -8.17 17.26
CA ASP A 107 5.22 -6.88 17.17
C ASP A 107 6.70 -6.94 17.58
N GLU A 108 7.21 -8.12 17.97
CA GLU A 108 8.62 -8.32 18.27
C GLU A 108 9.54 -7.98 17.09
N HIS A 109 10.77 -7.61 17.42
CA HIS A 109 11.85 -7.41 16.46
C HIS A 109 12.05 -8.66 15.61
N ASP A 110 11.97 -8.48 14.28
CA ASP A 110 12.14 -9.52 13.27
C ASP A 110 11.12 -10.65 13.35
N TRP A 111 10.00 -10.46 14.07
CA TRP A 111 8.94 -11.47 14.17
C TRP A 111 8.52 -11.97 12.78
N ARG A 112 8.29 -11.03 11.85
CA ARG A 112 7.94 -11.37 10.46
C ARG A 112 9.03 -12.12 9.71
N LEU A 113 10.30 -11.93 10.03
CA LEU A 113 11.42 -12.63 9.38
C LEU A 113 11.57 -14.04 9.97
N LYS A 114 11.46 -14.17 11.29
CA LYS A 114 11.50 -15.46 12.03
C LYS A 114 10.30 -16.35 11.73
N HIS A 115 9.15 -15.73 11.51
CA HIS A 115 7.86 -16.38 11.25
C HIS A 115 7.34 -16.07 9.84
N ALA A 116 8.25 -15.74 8.90
CA ALA A 116 7.92 -15.65 7.48
C ALA A 116 7.38 -17.00 6.98
N CYS A 117 6.77 -17.00 5.77
CA CYS A 117 6.07 -18.13 5.15
C CYS A 117 6.52 -19.50 5.71
N PRO A 118 5.67 -20.15 6.54
CA PRO A 118 6.03 -21.42 7.17
C PRO A 118 6.47 -22.46 6.13
N ALA A 119 5.79 -22.54 4.99
CA ALA A 119 6.17 -23.48 3.93
C ALA A 119 7.57 -23.21 3.33
N CYS A 120 8.07 -21.98 3.37
CA CYS A 120 9.37 -21.62 2.78
C CYS A 120 10.52 -21.58 3.79
N THR A 121 10.24 -21.50 5.09
CA THR A 121 11.27 -21.25 6.12
C THR A 121 11.25 -22.25 7.28
N TYR A 122 10.22 -23.10 7.37
CA TYR A 122 10.12 -24.14 8.38
C TYR A 122 11.11 -25.26 8.08
N ARG A 123 11.86 -25.68 9.11
CA ARG A 123 12.79 -26.80 9.06
C ARG A 123 12.21 -27.98 9.81
N LEU A 124 12.21 -29.15 9.17
CA LEU A 124 11.80 -30.38 9.82
C LEU A 124 12.91 -30.88 10.76
N GLN A 125 12.52 -31.56 11.84
CA GLN A 125 13.48 -32.35 12.61
C GLN A 125 14.07 -33.41 11.67
N ASP A 126 15.41 -33.55 11.71
CA ASP A 126 16.17 -34.48 10.87
C ASP A 126 16.20 -34.17 9.36
N GLU A 127 15.88 -32.95 8.95
CA GLU A 127 16.05 -32.52 7.56
C GLU A 127 17.54 -32.49 7.17
N PRO A 128 17.97 -33.22 6.10
CA PRO A 128 19.36 -33.21 5.68
C PRO A 128 19.80 -31.81 5.24
N ALA A 129 21.04 -31.44 5.56
CA ALA A 129 21.56 -30.12 5.25
C ALA A 129 21.59 -29.87 3.73
N MET A 130 20.72 -28.99 3.25
CA MET A 130 20.71 -28.57 1.85
C MET A 130 21.89 -27.64 1.54
N ARG A 131 22.51 -27.80 0.35
CA ARG A 131 23.56 -26.89 -0.14
C ARG A 131 23.07 -25.44 -0.23
N PHE A 132 21.83 -25.25 -0.65
CA PHE A 132 21.15 -23.96 -0.66
C PHE A 132 19.88 -24.07 0.15
N ARG A 133 19.73 -23.17 1.13
CA ARG A 133 18.67 -23.25 2.14
C ARG A 133 17.32 -22.70 1.66
N MET A 134 17.34 -21.91 0.58
CA MET A 134 16.15 -21.26 0.02
C MET A 134 16.43 -20.89 -1.43
N LEU A 135 15.46 -21.14 -2.30
CA LEU A 135 15.37 -20.54 -3.63
C LEU A 135 14.33 -19.42 -3.54
N PHE A 136 14.71 -18.21 -3.95
CA PHE A 136 13.78 -17.09 -4.01
C PHE A 136 13.68 -16.59 -5.45
N ALA A 137 12.47 -16.27 -5.88
CA ALA A 137 12.23 -15.51 -7.10
C ALA A 137 12.02 -14.05 -6.71
N GLN A 138 12.75 -13.15 -7.34
CA GLN A 138 12.60 -11.71 -7.14
C GLN A 138 12.03 -11.10 -8.43
N ASP A 139 11.04 -10.23 -8.27
CA ASP A 139 10.31 -9.51 -9.34
C ASP A 139 11.17 -8.45 -10.07
N GLY A 140 12.49 -8.65 -10.16
CA GLY A 140 13.41 -7.72 -10.83
C GLY A 140 13.43 -6.30 -10.26
N ASN A 141 12.79 -6.07 -9.11
CA ASN A 141 12.54 -4.76 -8.53
C ASN A 141 11.68 -3.82 -9.41
N ASP A 142 10.76 -4.38 -10.20
CA ASP A 142 9.95 -3.62 -11.15
C ASP A 142 9.06 -2.57 -10.49
N SER A 143 8.67 -2.77 -9.24
CA SER A 143 7.96 -1.75 -8.46
C SER A 143 8.79 -0.49 -8.22
N LEU A 144 10.08 -0.61 -7.86
CA LEU A 144 10.97 0.53 -7.71
C LEU A 144 11.27 1.18 -9.06
N LYS A 145 11.48 0.39 -10.12
CA LYS A 145 11.67 0.92 -11.48
C LYS A 145 10.47 1.76 -11.91
N ARG A 146 9.23 1.29 -11.68
CA ARG A 146 8.01 2.05 -11.99
C ARG A 146 7.89 3.35 -11.21
N VAL A 147 8.31 3.37 -9.95
CA VAL A 147 8.36 4.60 -9.14
C VAL A 147 9.41 5.56 -9.70
N ALA A 148 10.61 5.07 -10.01
CA ALA A 148 11.68 5.87 -10.59
C ALA A 148 11.27 6.46 -11.96
N THR A 149 10.67 5.67 -12.85
CA THR A 149 10.16 6.15 -14.15
C THR A 149 9.14 7.28 -13.98
N ARG A 150 8.16 7.12 -13.08
CA ARG A 150 7.17 8.18 -12.81
C ARG A 150 7.78 9.48 -12.26
N MET A 151 8.91 9.38 -11.55
CA MET A 151 9.63 10.54 -11.03
C MET A 151 10.49 11.23 -12.08
N LEU A 152 11.07 10.46 -13.00
CA LEU A 152 11.92 10.97 -14.07
C LEU A 152 11.10 11.59 -15.21
N ASP A 153 9.88 11.08 -15.47
CA ASP A 153 8.98 11.57 -16.52
C ASP A 153 8.24 12.88 -16.17
N GLY A 154 8.54 13.51 -15.01
CA GLY A 154 8.12 14.88 -14.70
C GLY A 154 6.62 15.10 -14.43
N ASP A 155 5.82 14.05 -14.28
CA ASP A 155 4.35 14.13 -14.26
C ASP A 155 3.75 14.38 -12.86
N ILE A 156 4.45 15.12 -11.99
CA ILE A 156 3.96 15.46 -10.64
C ILE A 156 4.12 16.97 -10.40
N ASP A 157 3.04 17.70 -10.69
CA ASP A 157 2.74 18.94 -9.98
C ASP A 157 2.64 18.63 -8.47
N ASP A 158 3.44 19.37 -7.70
CA ASP A 158 3.45 19.54 -6.24
C ASP A 158 2.34 18.85 -5.43
N ALA A 159 2.73 17.84 -4.63
CA ALA A 159 2.25 17.55 -3.26
C ALA A 159 2.63 16.15 -2.74
N ALA A 160 3.35 15.33 -3.50
CA ALA A 160 3.81 14.00 -3.07
C ALA A 160 5.32 13.83 -3.23
N THR A 161 6.10 14.88 -2.92
CA THR A 161 7.58 14.91 -2.90
C THR A 161 8.16 14.09 -1.76
N SER A 162 7.69 12.86 -1.65
CA SER A 162 8.30 11.79 -0.93
C SER A 162 8.20 10.59 -1.86
N LEU A 163 9.34 10.08 -2.33
CA LEU A 163 9.40 8.66 -2.68
C LEU A 163 8.61 7.87 -1.62
N PRO A 164 8.00 6.71 -1.92
CA PRO A 164 7.69 5.74 -0.87
C PRO A 164 8.95 5.43 -0.01
N THR A 165 10.12 5.76 -0.57
CA THR A 165 11.46 5.84 -0.01
C THR A 165 11.87 7.22 0.54
N SER A 166 10.97 8.13 0.94
CA SER A 166 11.36 9.28 1.74
C SER A 166 11.80 8.80 3.13
N GLU A 167 13.06 8.39 3.17
CA GLU A 167 14.17 8.54 4.12
C GLU A 167 13.91 8.64 5.64
N HIS A 168 12.70 8.91 6.12
CA HIS A 168 12.46 9.17 7.54
C HIS A 168 11.43 8.26 8.23
N THR A 169 10.76 7.34 7.51
CA THR A 169 9.72 6.50 8.17
C THR A 169 9.80 5.00 7.89
N PHE A 170 10.65 4.55 6.95
CA PHE A 170 10.83 3.12 6.64
C PHE A 170 12.20 2.59 7.13
N HIS A 171 12.60 2.94 8.35
CA HIS A 171 13.51 2.07 9.11
C HIS A 171 12.76 0.82 9.56
N HIS A 172 12.29 0.02 8.61
CA HIS A 172 11.82 -1.31 8.89
C HIS A 172 13.02 -2.23 8.77
N LYS A 173 13.33 -3.01 9.82
CA LYS A 173 14.46 -3.95 9.88
C LYS A 173 14.39 -5.10 8.87
N GLN A 174 13.40 -5.07 7.99
CA GLN A 174 13.29 -5.93 6.81
C GLN A 174 14.10 -5.40 5.62
N TYR A 175 14.50 -4.13 5.64
CA TYR A 175 15.34 -3.53 4.63
C TYR A 175 16.77 -3.43 5.15
N LEU A 176 17.72 -3.74 4.28
CA LEU A 176 19.13 -3.54 4.55
C LEU A 176 19.43 -2.04 4.62
N SER A 177 20.37 -1.64 5.46
CA SER A 177 20.80 -0.24 5.51
C SER A 177 21.45 0.16 4.18
N HIS A 178 21.29 1.43 3.79
CA HIS A 178 21.92 1.96 2.58
C HIS A 178 23.44 1.75 2.62
N GLU A 179 24.07 2.04 3.77
CA GLU A 179 25.50 1.79 3.99
C GLU A 179 25.93 0.33 3.75
N PHE A 180 25.07 -0.64 4.07
CA PHE A 180 25.34 -2.05 3.81
C PHE A 180 25.19 -2.37 2.32
N VAL A 181 24.12 -1.86 1.69
CA VAL A 181 23.84 -2.06 0.26
C VAL A 181 24.95 -1.45 -0.58
N ASP A 182 25.41 -0.24 -0.27
CA ASP A 182 26.45 0.47 -1.02
C ASP A 182 27.77 -0.29 -1.03
N LYS A 183 28.17 -0.88 0.11
CA LYS A 183 29.37 -1.73 0.19
C LYS A 183 29.32 -2.90 -0.78
N VAL A 184 28.14 -3.49 -0.98
CA VAL A 184 27.92 -4.61 -1.91
C VAL A 184 27.79 -4.11 -3.36
N ALA A 185 27.19 -2.94 -3.57
CA ALA A 185 27.05 -2.31 -4.88
C ALA A 185 28.40 -1.89 -5.46
N SER A 186 29.30 -1.33 -4.64
CA SER A 186 30.66 -0.96 -5.07
C SER A 186 31.48 -2.18 -5.51
N ASN A 187 31.23 -3.36 -4.93
CA ASN A 187 31.89 -4.61 -5.33
C ASN A 187 31.36 -5.21 -6.65
N ARG A 188 30.31 -4.63 -7.26
CA ARG A 188 29.75 -5.06 -8.56
C ARG A 188 30.23 -4.22 -9.74
N GLN A 189 31.33 -3.48 -9.60
CA GLN A 189 32.01 -2.84 -10.74
C GLN A 189 32.79 -3.87 -11.58
N THR A 190 32.09 -4.86 -12.12
CA THR A 190 32.48 -5.62 -13.31
C THR A 190 31.28 -6.49 -13.72
N GLY A 191 30.62 -6.12 -14.82
CA GLY A 191 29.61 -6.94 -15.48
C GLY A 191 28.20 -6.37 -15.46
N HIS A 192 27.99 -5.28 -16.19
CA HIS A 192 27.08 -5.18 -17.34
C HIS A 192 26.82 -3.71 -17.63
N SER A 193 27.59 -3.18 -18.59
CA SER A 193 27.19 -2.01 -19.35
C SER A 193 25.83 -2.30 -19.99
N LEU A 194 24.93 -1.31 -19.98
CA LEU A 194 23.66 -1.29 -20.69
C LEU A 194 23.88 -1.12 -22.20
N VAL A 195 24.68 -2.01 -22.78
CA VAL A 195 24.82 -2.22 -24.22
C VAL A 195 24.83 -3.72 -24.41
N ASP A 196 23.79 -4.20 -25.09
CA ASP A 196 23.65 -5.56 -25.56
C ASP A 196 24.92 -5.97 -26.34
N GLU A 197 25.67 -6.91 -25.80
CA GLU A 197 26.47 -7.81 -26.64
C GLU A 197 25.88 -9.20 -26.47
N ASP A 198 25.30 -9.68 -27.57
CA ASP A 198 24.82 -11.04 -27.78
C ASP A 198 25.92 -12.05 -27.38
N GLY A 199 25.74 -12.69 -26.23
CA GLY A 199 26.73 -13.60 -25.65
C GLY A 199 26.08 -14.66 -24.78
N ASP A 200 25.65 -15.73 -25.45
CA ASP A 200 25.19 -17.01 -24.95
C ASP A 200 25.93 -17.51 -23.69
N GLY A 201 25.18 -17.98 -22.70
CA GLY A 201 25.73 -18.54 -21.47
C GLY A 201 24.71 -18.73 -20.34
N ASN A 202 23.51 -18.16 -20.45
CA ASN A 202 22.42 -18.42 -19.52
C ASN A 202 21.34 -19.30 -20.16
N LEU A 203 21.44 -20.62 -19.97
CA LEU A 203 20.45 -21.61 -20.40
C LEU A 203 19.03 -21.32 -19.87
N CYS A 204 18.90 -20.53 -18.79
CA CYS A 204 17.60 -20.13 -18.25
C CYS A 204 16.97 -18.95 -19.02
N ALA A 205 17.76 -18.11 -19.70
CA ALA A 205 17.27 -16.93 -20.41
C ALA A 205 16.45 -17.30 -21.66
N GLU A 206 16.82 -18.36 -22.37
CA GLU A 206 16.08 -18.84 -23.54
C GLU A 206 14.67 -19.35 -23.19
N ARG A 207 14.50 -19.91 -21.98
CA ARG A 207 13.21 -20.44 -21.51
C ARG A 207 12.26 -19.40 -20.94
N TRP A 208 12.73 -18.17 -20.71
CA TRP A 208 11.93 -17.09 -20.13
C TRP A 208 11.21 -16.24 -21.19
N LYS A 209 11.44 -16.49 -22.49
CA LYS A 209 10.60 -15.95 -23.57
C LYS A 209 9.26 -16.69 -23.61
N ASN A 210 8.43 -16.49 -22.60
CA ASN A 210 7.00 -16.75 -22.71
C ASN A 210 6.28 -15.46 -23.07
N MET A 211 5.44 -15.58 -24.11
CA MET A 211 4.63 -14.56 -24.79
C MET A 211 5.37 -13.80 -25.91
N LYS A 212 5.54 -14.48 -27.06
CA LYS A 212 5.32 -13.84 -28.35
C LYS A 212 3.80 -13.88 -28.59
N ASP A 213 3.24 -12.79 -29.07
CA ASP A 213 1.81 -12.63 -29.41
C ASP A 213 1.26 -13.75 -30.31
#